data_AF-E2SKR6-F1
#
_entry.id   AF-E2SKR6-F1
#
_cell.length_a   1.000
_cell.length_b   1.000
_cell.length_c   1.000
_cell.angle_alpha   90.00
_cell.angle_beta   90.00
_cell.angle_gamma   90.00
#
_symmetry.space_group_name_H-M   'P 1'
#
loop_
_entity.id
_entity.type
_entity.pdbx_description
1 polymer ?
#
loop_
_entity_poly.entity_id
_entity_poly.type
_entity_poly.pdbx_seq_one_letter_code
_entity_poly.pdbx_strand_id
1 'polypeptide(L)'
;MIYLDDILPQKGRLSYHAHAMEPFKEELDKMIDILLRQDGMKDDYRIFLKQLEDVHQSNESLYGEGIKQSEYMKDQMDRLYGSLGNAVLKMIKLFREMKSEEAVLRFSEYLPKKEYDRQISSMVKPYGYDLMRYSMRTLCHEISLMKQMTRIRTRDQQLMLKEVEKEKRREEEVEYVS
;
A
#
# COMPACT_ATOMS: atom_id res chain seq x y z
N MET A 1 -8.47 16.54 -13.49
CA MET A 1 -7.44 16.03 -12.55
C MET A 1 -7.15 17.16 -11.59
N ILE A 2 -7.57 17.05 -10.33
CA ILE A 2 -7.26 18.06 -9.32
C ILE A 2 -5.73 18.02 -9.14
N TYR A 3 -5.05 19.15 -9.35
CA TYR A 3 -3.61 19.25 -9.14
C TYR A 3 -3.37 19.28 -7.63
N LEU A 4 -3.13 18.12 -7.00
CA LEU A 4 -2.88 18.06 -5.55
C LEU A 4 -1.78 19.03 -5.10
N ASP A 5 -0.81 19.33 -5.96
CA ASP A 5 0.21 20.34 -5.71
C ASP A 5 -0.36 21.71 -5.30
N ASP A 6 -1.45 22.13 -5.92
CA ASP A 6 -2.05 23.46 -5.74
C ASP A 6 -2.83 23.57 -4.42
N ILE A 7 -3.40 22.46 -3.94
CA ILE A 7 -4.23 22.45 -2.73
C ILE A 7 -3.45 22.04 -1.47
N LEU A 8 -2.37 21.27 -1.62
CA LEU A 8 -1.61 20.77 -0.49
C LEU A 8 -0.73 21.85 0.15
N PRO A 9 -0.54 21.82 1.48
CA PRO A 9 0.31 22.77 2.18
C PRO A 9 1.70 22.88 1.55
N GLN A 10 2.15 24.11 1.27
CA GLN A 10 3.47 24.33 0.64
C GLN A 10 4.63 24.12 1.61
N LYS A 11 4.39 24.27 2.91
CA LYS A 11 5.38 24.11 3.98
C LYS A 11 4.88 23.15 5.04
N GLY A 12 5.81 22.53 5.76
CA GLY A 12 5.53 21.61 6.85
C GLY A 12 5.64 20.13 6.47
N ARG A 13 5.35 19.26 7.43
CA ARG A 13 5.45 17.81 7.25
C ARG A 13 4.25 17.29 6.47
N LEU A 14 4.42 17.05 5.17
CA LEU A 14 3.48 16.25 4.40
C LEU A 14 3.66 14.77 4.74
N SER A 15 2.70 14.21 5.45
CA SER A 15 2.56 12.78 5.70
C SER A 15 1.08 12.44 5.77
N TYR A 16 0.69 11.31 5.18
CA TYR A 16 -0.72 10.94 5.00
C TYR A 16 -1.54 10.98 6.31
N HIS A 17 -0.98 10.47 7.42
CA HIS A 17 -1.66 10.48 8.73
C HIS A 17 -1.40 11.75 9.57
N ALA A 18 -0.80 12.80 9.01
CA ALA A 18 -0.59 14.03 9.76
C ALA A 18 -1.90 14.79 9.91
N HIS A 19 -2.16 15.36 11.10
CA HIS A 19 -3.38 16.16 11.36
C HIS A 19 -3.58 17.30 10.33
N ALA A 20 -2.49 17.95 9.90
CA ALA A 20 -2.53 19.00 8.90
C ALA A 20 -2.98 18.52 7.50
N MET A 21 -3.01 17.20 7.28
CA MET A 21 -3.39 16.58 6.01
C MET A 21 -4.84 16.11 5.98
N GLU A 22 -5.56 16.08 7.11
CA GLU A 22 -6.95 15.60 7.14
C GLU A 22 -7.90 16.33 6.20
N PRO A 23 -7.80 17.66 5.99
CA PRO A 23 -8.63 18.34 5.00
C PRO A 23 -8.42 17.87 3.56
N PHE A 24 -7.30 17.18 3.27
CA PHE A 24 -6.90 16.77 1.92
C PHE A 24 -6.92 15.25 1.74
N LYS A 25 -7.26 14.49 2.78
CA LYS A 25 -7.19 13.02 2.77
C LYS A 25 -8.09 12.41 1.71
N GLU A 26 -9.31 12.93 1.56
CA GLU A 26 -10.25 12.45 0.53
C GLU A 26 -9.69 12.58 -0.89
N GLU A 27 -8.97 13.66 -1.20
CA GLU A 27 -8.35 13.84 -2.51
C GLU A 27 -7.12 12.93 -2.71
N LEU A 28 -6.36 12.68 -1.64
CA LEU A 28 -5.30 11.68 -1.66
C LEU A 28 -5.87 10.28 -1.91
N ASP A 29 -6.97 9.93 -1.26
CA ASP A 29 -7.64 8.63 -1.39
C ASP A 29 -8.16 8.41 -2.82
N LYS A 30 -8.81 9.43 -3.43
CA LYS A 30 -9.21 9.37 -4.85
C LYS A 30 -8.02 9.11 -5.77
N MET A 31 -6.88 9.73 -5.48
CA MET A 31 -5.65 9.51 -6.22
C MET A 31 -5.15 8.07 -6.08
N ILE A 32 -5.14 7.54 -4.86
CA ILE A 32 -4.76 6.15 -4.55
C ILE A 32 -5.69 5.17 -5.26
N ASP A 33 -7.00 5.42 -5.25
CA ASP A 33 -7.99 4.59 -5.94
C ASP A 33 -7.73 4.51 -7.45
N ILE A 34 -7.36 5.62 -8.07
CA ILE A 34 -7.01 5.67 -9.49
C ILE A 34 -5.77 4.83 -9.77
N LEU A 35 -4.76 4.88 -8.90
CA LEU A 35 -3.53 4.08 -9.01
C LEU A 35 -3.83 2.59 -8.90
N LEU A 36 -4.58 2.19 -7.89
CA LEU A 36 -4.93 0.79 -7.63
C LEU A 36 -5.75 0.16 -8.76
N ARG A 37 -6.40 0.98 -9.60
CA ARG A 37 -7.19 0.52 -10.76
C ARG A 37 -6.40 0.46 -12.07
N GLN A 38 -5.15 0.92 -12.11
CA GLN A 38 -4.31 0.85 -13.31
C GLN A 38 -3.92 -0.59 -13.65
N ASP A 39 -3.76 -0.90 -14.94
CA ASP A 39 -3.47 -2.27 -15.41
C ASP A 39 -2.20 -2.88 -14.80
N GLY A 40 -1.22 -2.07 -14.39
CA GLY A 40 -0.02 -2.53 -13.70
C GLY A 40 -0.18 -2.85 -12.21
N MET A 41 -1.31 -2.51 -11.60
CA MET A 41 -1.54 -2.67 -10.14
C MET A 41 -2.85 -3.37 -9.78
N LYS A 42 -3.83 -3.34 -10.68
CA LYS A 42 -5.18 -3.86 -10.43
C LYS A 42 -5.19 -5.33 -10.05
N ASP A 43 -4.35 -6.14 -10.70
CA ASP A 43 -4.26 -7.56 -10.42
C ASP A 43 -3.63 -7.83 -9.05
N ASP A 44 -2.53 -7.14 -8.73
CA ASP A 44 -1.89 -7.24 -7.41
C ASP A 44 -2.80 -6.75 -6.29
N TYR A 45 -3.53 -5.66 -6.52
CA TYR A 45 -4.50 -5.16 -5.56
C TYR A 45 -5.64 -6.14 -5.33
N ARG A 46 -6.17 -6.75 -6.39
CA ARG A 46 -7.18 -7.82 -6.28
C ARG A 46 -6.65 -9.02 -5.49
N ILE A 47 -5.40 -9.42 -5.72
CA ILE A 47 -4.76 -10.51 -4.97
C ILE A 47 -4.63 -10.15 -3.49
N PHE A 48 -4.23 -8.92 -3.18
CA PHE A 48 -4.13 -8.41 -1.82
C PHE A 48 -5.49 -8.43 -1.11
N LEU A 49 -6.54 -7.91 -1.74
CA LEU A 49 -7.91 -7.92 -1.19
C LEU A 49 -8.39 -9.35 -0.91
N LYS A 50 -8.16 -10.28 -1.84
CA LYS A 50 -8.52 -11.69 -1.65
C LYS A 50 -7.78 -12.31 -0.46
N GLN A 51 -6.48 -12.05 -0.31
CA GLN A 51 -5.70 -12.56 0.82
C GLN A 51 -6.18 -12.00 2.16
N LEU A 52 -6.64 -10.75 2.17
CA LEU A 52 -7.24 -10.11 3.33
C LEU A 52 -8.55 -10.79 3.72
N GLU A 53 -9.40 -11.07 2.74
CA GLU A 53 -10.67 -11.78 2.91
C GLU A 53 -10.46 -13.23 3.39
N ASP A 54 -9.53 -13.97 2.78
CA ASP A 54 -9.17 -15.34 3.20
C ASP A 54 -8.71 -15.35 4.68
N VAL A 55 -7.92 -14.34 5.07
CA VAL A 55 -7.47 -14.16 6.45
C VAL A 55 -8.62 -13.83 7.39
N HIS A 56 -9.55 -12.99 6.95
CA HIS A 56 -10.73 -12.62 7.73
C HIS A 56 -11.63 -13.83 7.98
N GLN A 57 -11.99 -14.57 6.93
CA GLN A 57 -12.80 -15.79 7.01
C GLN A 57 -12.14 -16.86 7.89
N SER A 58 -10.81 -17.05 7.75
CA SER A 58 -10.08 -17.97 8.62
C SER A 58 -10.14 -17.55 10.09
N ASN A 59 -10.03 -16.25 10.39
CA ASN A 59 -10.13 -15.76 11.76
C ASN A 59 -11.55 -15.93 12.34
N GLU A 60 -12.60 -15.68 11.56
CA GLU A 60 -13.98 -15.94 11.98
C GLU A 60 -14.20 -17.42 12.28
N SER A 61 -13.68 -18.33 11.44
CA SER A 61 -13.82 -19.77 11.66
C SER A 61 -13.16 -20.27 12.96
N LEU A 62 -12.07 -19.63 13.39
CA LEU A 62 -11.27 -20.06 14.54
C LEU A 62 -11.74 -19.43 15.86
N TYR A 63 -12.14 -18.16 15.81
CA TYR A 63 -12.36 -17.37 17.02
C TYR A 63 -13.81 -16.83 17.14
N GLY A 64 -14.68 -17.11 16.15
CA GLY A 64 -16.04 -16.57 16.05
C GLY A 64 -16.09 -15.13 15.53
N GLU A 65 -17.30 -14.61 15.29
CA GLU A 65 -17.52 -13.20 14.89
C GLU A 65 -17.21 -12.24 16.06
N GLY A 66 -16.43 -11.18 15.78
CA GLY A 66 -16.08 -10.18 16.79
C GLY A 66 -15.59 -8.85 16.21
N ILE A 67 -15.74 -7.78 17.00
CA ILE A 67 -15.34 -6.39 16.64
C ILE A 67 -13.87 -6.33 16.19
N LYS A 68 -12.98 -7.10 16.84
CA LYS A 68 -11.53 -7.14 16.55
C LYS A 68 -11.20 -7.64 15.15
N GLN A 69 -12.03 -8.47 14.51
CA GLN A 69 -11.81 -8.89 13.12
C GLN A 69 -12.13 -7.79 12.11
N SER A 70 -13.18 -7.00 12.35
CA SER A 70 -13.53 -5.86 11.50
C SER A 70 -12.46 -4.76 11.55
N GLU A 71 -11.85 -4.57 12.73
CA GLU A 71 -10.72 -3.67 12.94
C GLU A 71 -9.48 -4.13 12.17
N TYR A 72 -9.21 -5.44 12.09
CA TYR A 72 -8.06 -5.96 11.34
C TYR A 72 -8.08 -5.56 9.86
N MET A 73 -9.22 -5.78 9.18
CA MET A 73 -9.32 -5.44 7.76
C MET A 73 -9.16 -3.93 7.54
N LYS A 74 -9.80 -3.13 8.40
CA LYS A 74 -9.66 -1.68 8.39
C LYS A 74 -8.21 -1.23 8.61
N ASP A 75 -7.49 -1.84 9.54
CA ASP A 75 -6.10 -1.51 9.86
C ASP A 75 -5.12 -1.88 8.73
N GLN A 76 -5.37 -2.97 7.99
CA GLN A 76 -4.56 -3.31 6.82
C GLN A 76 -4.82 -2.34 5.67
N MET A 77 -6.08 -1.94 5.47
CA MET A 77 -6.43 -0.94 4.46
C MET A 77 -5.86 0.43 4.80
N ASP A 78 -5.94 0.87 6.07
CA ASP A 78 -5.36 2.15 6.51
C ASP A 78 -3.82 2.16 6.35
N ARG A 79 -3.15 1.02 6.58
CA ARG A 79 -1.71 0.86 6.28
C ARG A 79 -1.40 0.98 4.80
N LEU A 80 -2.19 0.31 3.95
CA LEU A 80 -2.00 0.38 2.50
C LEU A 80 -2.14 1.83 2.00
N TYR A 81 -3.24 2.50 2.37
CA TYR A 81 -3.50 3.89 2.00
C TYR A 81 -2.47 4.84 2.60
N GLY A 82 -2.05 4.61 3.83
CA GLY A 82 -0.96 5.33 4.48
C GLY A 82 0.34 5.28 3.69
N SER A 83 0.74 4.09 3.25
CA SER A 83 1.97 3.90 2.49
C SER A 83 1.88 4.50 1.08
N LEU A 84 0.79 4.23 0.35
CA LEU A 84 0.56 4.78 -0.99
C LEU A 84 0.37 6.30 -0.97
N GLY A 85 -0.34 6.83 0.01
CA GLY A 85 -0.52 8.26 0.22
C GLY A 85 0.79 8.97 0.51
N ASN A 86 1.64 8.40 1.36
CA ASN A 86 2.99 8.95 1.58
C ASN A 86 3.85 8.88 0.31
N ALA A 87 3.67 7.88 -0.55
CA ALA A 87 4.33 7.81 -1.86
C ALA A 87 3.92 8.96 -2.77
N VAL A 88 2.60 9.19 -2.89
CA VAL A 88 2.03 10.33 -3.65
C VAL A 88 2.60 11.65 -3.12
N LEU A 89 2.60 11.86 -1.80
CA LEU A 89 3.14 13.07 -1.18
C LEU A 89 4.63 13.26 -1.44
N LYS A 90 5.42 12.18 -1.45
CA LYS A 90 6.84 12.24 -1.82
C LYS A 90 7.03 12.68 -3.27
N MET A 91 6.20 12.20 -4.18
CA MET A 91 6.25 12.62 -5.59
C MET A 91 5.88 14.09 -5.77
N ILE A 92 4.90 14.59 -5.00
CA ILE A 92 4.55 16.01 -5.03
C ILE A 92 5.71 16.87 -4.50
N LYS A 93 6.42 16.43 -3.46
CA LYS A 93 7.65 17.12 -3.01
C LYS A 93 8.71 17.16 -4.11
N LEU A 94 9.01 16.03 -4.74
CA LEU A 94 9.97 15.96 -5.85
C LEU A 94 9.53 16.83 -7.03
N PHE A 95 8.23 16.90 -7.32
CA PHE A 95 7.67 17.81 -8.32
C PHE A 95 7.93 19.27 -7.97
N ARG A 96 7.69 19.68 -6.72
CA ARG A 96 7.96 21.05 -6.26
C ARG A 96 9.44 21.40 -6.32
N GLU A 97 10.31 20.48 -5.92
CA GLU A 97 11.77 20.63 -5.98
C GLU A 97 12.24 20.79 -7.44
N MET A 98 11.81 19.91 -8.35
CA MET A 98 12.16 20.05 -9.77
C MET A 98 11.52 21.26 -10.46
N LYS A 99 10.33 21.71 -10.04
CA LYS A 99 9.74 22.96 -10.55
C LYS A 99 10.58 24.17 -10.14
N SER A 100 11.33 24.06 -9.04
CA SER A 100 12.27 25.09 -8.60
C SER A 100 13.65 24.99 -9.27
N GLU A 101 14.00 23.83 -9.84
CA GLU A 101 15.21 23.62 -10.63
C GLU A 101 14.89 23.82 -12.13
N GLU A 102 15.31 24.94 -12.72
CA GLU A 102 15.20 25.11 -14.17
C GLU A 102 15.96 23.98 -14.87
N ALA A 103 15.28 23.20 -15.71
CA ALA A 103 15.94 22.21 -16.56
C ALA A 103 16.88 22.95 -17.53
N VAL A 104 18.19 22.84 -17.31
CA VAL A 104 19.18 23.51 -18.14
C VAL A 104 19.37 22.73 -19.45
N LEU A 105 18.72 23.18 -20.51
CA LEU A 105 19.04 22.77 -21.88
C LEU A 105 20.37 23.43 -22.28
N ARG A 106 21.42 22.62 -22.38
CA ARG A 106 22.69 23.05 -22.99
C ARG A 106 22.41 23.51 -24.42
N PHE A 107 23.00 24.64 -24.82
CA PHE A 107 22.81 25.22 -26.16
C PHE A 107 21.36 25.67 -26.46
N SER A 108 20.56 25.92 -25.42
CA SER A 108 19.19 26.46 -25.55
C SER A 108 19.12 27.78 -26.31
N GLU A 109 20.19 28.57 -26.26
CA GLU A 109 20.35 29.81 -27.02
C GLU A 109 20.27 29.63 -28.55
N TYR A 110 20.50 28.42 -29.05
CA TYR A 110 20.39 28.07 -30.48
C TYR A 110 19.04 27.45 -30.85
N LEU A 111 18.17 27.18 -29.87
CA LEU A 111 16.83 26.65 -30.12
C LEU A 111 15.83 27.78 -30.33
N PRO A 112 14.98 27.71 -31.37
CA PRO A 112 13.79 28.53 -31.42
C PRO A 112 12.94 28.31 -30.16
N LYS A 113 12.40 29.38 -29.56
CA LYS A 113 11.63 29.32 -28.30
C LYS A 113 10.59 28.19 -28.27
N LYS A 114 9.87 28.00 -29.37
CA LYS A 114 8.86 26.95 -29.52
C LYS A 114 9.43 25.53 -29.37
N GLU A 115 10.65 25.31 -29.86
CA GLU A 115 11.35 24.03 -29.78
C GLU A 115 11.95 23.82 -28.39
N TYR A 116 12.46 24.88 -27.76
CA TYR A 116 12.89 24.88 -26.37
C TYR A 116 11.74 24.47 -25.42
N ASP A 117 10.59 25.14 -25.52
CA ASP A 117 9.41 24.87 -24.69
C ASP A 117 8.94 23.41 -24.87
N ARG A 118 8.99 22.90 -26.10
CA ARG A 118 8.64 21.52 -26.44
C ARG A 118 9.63 20.53 -25.84
N GLN A 119 10.94 20.79 -25.92
CA GLN A 119 11.97 19.90 -25.39
C GLN A 119 11.93 19.84 -23.86
N ILE A 120 11.84 20.98 -23.17
CA ILE A 120 11.63 21.03 -21.71
C ILE A 120 10.40 20.23 -21.32
N SER A 121 9.29 20.38 -22.07
CA SER A 121 8.06 19.63 -21.81
C SER A 121 8.17 18.13 -22.10
N SER A 122 9.12 17.69 -22.94
CA SER A 122 9.36 16.28 -23.29
C SER A 122 10.41 15.59 -22.42
N MET A 123 11.29 16.37 -21.78
CA MET A 123 12.26 15.83 -20.82
C MET A 123 11.47 15.20 -19.68
N VAL A 124 11.60 13.87 -19.59
CA VAL A 124 10.72 12.95 -18.87
C VAL A 124 10.35 13.49 -17.50
N LYS A 125 9.05 13.69 -17.30
CA LYS A 125 8.44 14.00 -16.01
C LYS A 125 8.40 12.70 -15.18
N PRO A 126 9.26 12.51 -14.16
CA PRO A 126 9.41 11.25 -13.42
C PRO A 126 8.13 10.80 -12.66
N TYR A 127 7.14 11.70 -12.59
CA TYR A 127 5.98 11.68 -11.71
C TYR A 127 5.14 10.40 -11.76
N GLY A 128 4.87 9.87 -12.95
CA GLY A 128 4.02 8.69 -13.11
C GLY A 128 4.76 7.38 -12.84
N TYR A 129 5.96 7.25 -13.40
CA TYR A 129 6.75 6.02 -13.32
C TYR A 129 7.21 5.71 -11.90
N ASP A 130 7.67 6.71 -11.16
CA ASP A 130 8.14 6.52 -9.78
C ASP A 130 6.99 6.19 -8.82
N LEU A 131 5.81 6.77 -9.04
CA LEU A 131 4.61 6.45 -8.27
C LEU A 131 4.19 5.00 -8.52
N MET A 132 4.12 4.55 -9.78
CA MET A 132 3.81 3.16 -10.12
C MET A 132 4.87 2.20 -9.56
N ARG A 133 6.16 2.53 -9.67
CA ARG A 133 7.24 1.70 -9.15
C ARG A 133 7.23 1.59 -7.62
N TYR A 134 6.99 2.69 -6.92
CA TYR A 134 6.93 2.70 -5.46
C TYR A 134 5.67 2.01 -4.93
N SER A 135 4.52 2.27 -5.57
CA SER A 135 3.25 1.62 -5.22
C SER A 135 3.28 0.12 -5.47
N MET A 136 3.81 -0.34 -6.62
CA MET A 136 4.03 -1.77 -6.88
C MET A 136 4.98 -2.39 -5.84
N ARG A 137 6.10 -1.73 -5.52
CA ARG A 137 7.02 -2.23 -4.47
C ARG A 137 6.33 -2.34 -3.11
N THR A 138 5.49 -1.37 -2.76
CA THR A 138 4.73 -1.33 -1.51
C THR A 138 3.69 -2.45 -1.47
N LEU A 139 2.88 -2.59 -2.51
CA LEU A 139 1.89 -3.68 -2.64
C LEU A 139 2.57 -5.06 -2.56
N CYS A 140 3.67 -5.26 -3.27
CA CYS A 140 4.46 -6.49 -3.21
C CYS A 140 4.98 -6.79 -1.79
N HIS A 141 5.36 -5.75 -1.04
CA HIS A 141 5.77 -5.87 0.35
C HIS A 141 4.60 -6.31 1.23
N GLU A 142 3.45 -5.64 1.14
CA GLU A 142 2.25 -5.98 1.92
C GLU A 142 1.75 -7.40 1.60
N ILE A 143 1.71 -7.79 0.33
CA ILE A 143 1.40 -9.17 -0.09
C ILE A 143 2.39 -10.17 0.52
N SER A 144 3.68 -9.82 0.58
CA SER A 144 4.69 -10.70 1.17
C SER A 144 4.52 -10.84 2.68
N LEU A 145 4.21 -9.76 3.39
CA LEU A 145 3.91 -9.79 4.83
C LEU A 145 2.66 -10.63 5.11
N MET A 146 1.59 -10.43 4.34
CA MET A 146 0.36 -11.23 4.43
C MET A 146 0.65 -12.72 4.23
N LYS A 147 1.41 -13.08 3.20
CA LYS A 147 1.83 -14.49 2.97
C LYS A 147 2.64 -15.06 4.13
N GLN A 148 3.53 -14.28 4.74
CA GLN A 148 4.29 -14.72 5.91
C GLN A 148 3.36 -14.97 7.10
N MET A 149 2.43 -14.05 7.37
CA MET A 149 1.43 -14.21 8.44
C MET A 149 0.55 -15.44 8.22
N THR A 150 0.05 -15.67 7.00
CA THR A 150 -0.74 -16.87 6.68
C THR A 150 0.07 -18.14 6.96
N ARG A 151 1.34 -18.20 6.54
CA ARG A 151 2.20 -19.37 6.79
C ARG A 151 2.43 -19.63 8.27
N ILE A 152 2.68 -18.58 9.06
CA ILE A 152 2.85 -18.69 10.52
C ILE A 152 1.56 -19.26 11.13
N ARG A 153 0.40 -18.71 10.75
CA ARG A 153 -0.90 -19.20 11.26
C ARG A 153 -1.18 -20.65 10.88
N THR A 154 -0.95 -21.05 9.63
CA THR A 154 -1.13 -22.45 9.20
C THR A 154 -0.23 -23.38 10.00
N ARG A 155 1.01 -22.95 10.26
CA ARG A 155 1.95 -23.71 11.11
C ARG A 155 1.44 -23.83 12.55
N ASP A 156 0.96 -22.74 13.15
CA ASP A 156 0.45 -22.73 14.52
C ASP A 156 -0.80 -23.60 14.64
N GLN A 157 -1.71 -23.56 13.66
CA GLN A 157 -2.87 -24.47 13.58
C GLN A 157 -2.44 -25.94 13.52
N GLN A 158 -1.44 -26.28 12.70
CA GLN A 158 -0.93 -27.65 12.62
C GLN A 158 -0.29 -28.11 13.93
N LEU A 159 0.36 -27.20 14.67
CA LEU A 159 0.90 -27.51 15.99
C LEU A 159 -0.22 -27.76 17.00
N MET A 160 -1.25 -26.92 17.05
CA MET A 160 -2.40 -27.13 17.93
C MET A 160 -3.13 -28.45 17.63
N LEU A 161 -3.37 -28.77 16.35
CA LEU A 161 -4.00 -30.04 15.97
C LEU A 161 -3.17 -31.25 16.43
N LYS A 162 -1.83 -31.18 16.29
CA LYS A 162 -0.92 -32.22 16.79
C LYS A 162 -0.92 -32.34 18.31
N GLU A 163 -1.08 -31.24 19.04
CA GLU A 163 -1.20 -31.25 20.50
C GLU A 163 -2.52 -31.89 20.93
N VAL A 164 -3.64 -31.52 20.32
CA VAL A 164 -4.95 -32.15 20.57
C VAL A 164 -4.93 -33.64 20.26
N GLU A 165 -4.32 -34.06 19.14
CA GLU A 165 -4.16 -35.49 18.81
C GLU A 165 -3.26 -36.24 19.81
N LYS A 166 -2.28 -35.56 20.42
CA LYS A 166 -1.44 -36.15 21.47
C LYS A 166 -2.18 -36.28 22.79
N GLU A 167 -2.98 -35.29 23.16
CA GLU A 167 -3.82 -35.35 24.36
C GLU A 167 -4.85 -36.47 24.26
N LYS A 168 -5.58 -36.57 23.15
CA LYS A 168 -6.52 -37.67 22.91
C LYS A 168 -5.88 -39.05 23.02
N ARG A 169 -4.68 -39.23 22.43
CA ARG A 169 -3.94 -40.49 22.55
C ARG A 169 -3.56 -40.81 24.00
N ARG A 170 -3.17 -39.81 24.79
CA ARG A 170 -2.87 -40.01 26.21
C ARG A 170 -4.11 -40.37 27.02
N GLU A 171 -5.25 -39.75 26.72
CA GLU A 171 -6.53 -40.06 27.37
C GLU A 171 -6.98 -41.50 27.04
N GLU A 172 -6.88 -41.93 25.79
CA GLU A 172 -7.17 -43.30 25.35
C GLU A 172 -6.23 -44.33 26.00
N GLU A 173 -4.93 -44.02 26.13
CA GLU A 173 -3.95 -44.89 26.81
C GLU A 173 -4.22 -45.02 28.32
N VAL A 174 -4.72 -43.96 28.98
CA VAL A 174 -5.08 -44.00 30.40
C VAL A 174 -6.38 -44.78 30.63
N GLU A 175 -7.34 -44.69 29.71
CA GLU A 175 -8.61 -45.43 29.77
C GLU A 175 -8.41 -46.94 29.53
N TYR A 176 -7.42 -47.33 28.72
CA TYR A 176 -7.13 -48.75 28.42
C TYR A 176 -6.36 -49.49 29.54
N VAL A 177 -5.74 -48.76 30.47
CA VAL A 177 -4.92 -49.30 31.58
C VAL A 177 -5.70 -49.31 32.91
N SER A 178 -6.92 -48.77 32.94
CA SER A 178 -7.83 -48.79 34.10
C SER A 178 -8.90 -49.88 34.00
#